data_AF-A0A8J4UPF6-F1
#
_entry.id   AF-A0A8J4UPF6-F1
#
_cell.length_a   1.000
_cell.length_b   1.000
_cell.length_c   1.000
_cell.angle_alpha   90.00
_cell.angle_beta   90.00
_cell.angle_gamma   90.00
#
_symmetry.space_group_name_H-M   'P 1'
#
loop_
_entity.id
_entity.type
_entity.pdbx_description
1 polymer ?
#
loop_
_entity_poly.entity_id
_entity_poly.type
_entity_poly.pdbx_seq_one_letter_code
_entity_poly.pdbx_strand_id
1 'polypeptide(L)'
;MDKAVGLKNQHDKLTTVTLVEANSNPSSMVLVNSYHTNRVGDPMDLVALAQQVQKGDEFVRANACNKLTVIAEQIRYLQEQARKVLEDAKRDADLHHAACNVVKKPGNMYYLYVRESGQRYFSILSPK
;
A
#
# COMPACT_ATOMS: atom_id res chain seq x y z
N MET A 1 25.03 -36.94 -11.38
CA MET A 1 24.72 -37.25 -9.97
C MET A 1 24.24 -35.97 -9.33
N ASP A 2 22.95 -35.73 -9.54
CA ASP A 2 22.25 -34.48 -9.27
C ASP A 2 21.94 -34.31 -7.78
N LYS A 3 22.29 -33.15 -7.23
CA LYS A 3 21.97 -32.75 -5.87
C LYS A 3 20.53 -32.23 -5.82
N ALA A 4 19.63 -33.04 -5.29
CA ALA A 4 18.28 -32.62 -4.93
C ALA A 4 18.34 -31.70 -3.69
N VAL A 5 18.03 -30.42 -3.87
CA VAL A 5 17.82 -29.45 -2.80
C VAL A 5 16.40 -29.65 -2.26
N GLY A 6 16.29 -30.26 -1.08
CA GLY A 6 15.02 -30.44 -0.39
C GLY A 6 14.43 -29.09 0.06
N LEU A 7 13.29 -28.72 -0.51
CA LEU A 7 12.45 -27.65 0.01
C LEU A 7 11.94 -28.05 1.40
N LYS A 8 12.31 -27.25 2.40
CA LYS A 8 11.88 -27.42 3.79
C LYS A 8 10.37 -27.18 3.87
N ASN A 9 9.61 -28.23 4.17
CA ASN A 9 8.19 -28.15 4.51
C ASN A 9 7.99 -27.13 5.64
N GLN A 10 7.33 -26.01 5.31
CA GLN A 10 6.85 -25.09 6.32
C GLN A 10 5.75 -25.81 7.09
N HIS A 11 5.98 -26.01 8.38
CA HIS A 11 5.03 -26.59 9.32
C HIS A 11 3.73 -25.78 9.28
N ASP A 12 2.63 -26.42 8.89
CA ASP A 12 1.28 -25.97 9.21
C ASP A 12 1.21 -25.81 10.72
N LYS A 13 1.22 -24.55 11.18
CA LYS A 13 0.99 -24.22 12.58
C LYS A 13 -0.50 -24.39 12.82
N LEU A 14 -0.94 -25.63 13.06
CA LEU A 14 -2.30 -25.94 13.50
C LEU A 14 -2.55 -25.15 14.79
N THR A 15 -3.33 -24.07 14.69
CA THR A 15 -3.84 -23.34 15.85
C THR A 15 -4.74 -24.29 16.63
N THR A 16 -4.20 -24.96 17.65
CA THR A 16 -4.98 -25.81 18.54
C THR A 16 -5.88 -24.92 19.39
N VAL A 17 -7.13 -24.75 18.95
CA VAL A 17 -8.15 -24.05 19.72
C VAL A 17 -8.56 -24.96 20.89
N THR A 18 -8.40 -24.48 22.11
CA THR A 18 -8.85 -25.19 23.32
C THR A 18 -10.38 -25.13 23.37
N LEU A 19 -11.05 -26.23 23.03
CA LEU A 19 -12.51 -26.32 23.06
C LEU A 19 -13.00 -26.68 24.48
N VAL A 20 -14.14 -26.11 24.86
CA VAL A 20 -14.85 -26.46 26.10
C VAL A 20 -15.51 -27.84 25.95
N GLU A 21 -15.54 -28.61 27.03
CA GLU A 21 -16.17 -29.94 27.05
C GLU A 21 -17.67 -29.84 26.71
N ALA A 22 -18.14 -30.74 25.84
CA ALA A 22 -19.55 -30.80 25.46
C ALA A 22 -20.38 -31.41 26.60
N ASN A 23 -21.31 -30.63 27.16
CA ASN A 23 -22.30 -31.13 28.12
C ASN A 23 -23.64 -31.35 27.40
N SER A 24 -24.05 -32.60 27.27
CA SER A 24 -25.30 -32.99 26.61
C SER A 24 -26.56 -32.61 27.40
N ASN A 25 -26.44 -32.36 28.72
CA ASN A 25 -27.54 -32.02 29.61
C ASN A 25 -27.14 -30.93 30.63
N PRO A 26 -27.01 -29.66 30.22
CA PRO A 26 -26.57 -28.59 31.12
C PRO A 26 -27.51 -28.32 32.31
N SER A 27 -28.79 -28.73 32.21
CA SER A 27 -29.83 -28.41 33.19
C SER A 27 -30.65 -29.61 33.65
N SER A 28 -30.16 -30.84 33.50
CA SER A 28 -30.86 -32.13 33.79
C SER A 28 -32.16 -32.41 33.00
N MET A 29 -32.64 -31.46 32.20
CA MET A 29 -33.77 -31.61 31.28
C MET A 29 -33.32 -31.39 29.84
N VAL A 30 -33.63 -32.35 28.96
CA VAL A 30 -33.44 -32.26 27.51
C VAL A 30 -34.62 -31.47 26.93
N LEU A 31 -34.47 -30.14 26.79
CA LEU A 31 -35.52 -29.27 26.23
C LEU A 31 -35.66 -29.40 24.71
N VAL A 32 -34.61 -29.88 24.03
CA VAL A 32 -34.55 -30.00 22.58
C VAL A 32 -34.04 -31.39 22.23
N ASN A 33 -34.59 -32.00 21.18
CA ASN A 33 -34.16 -33.32 20.73
C ASN A 33 -32.65 -33.34 20.43
N SER A 34 -31.89 -34.01 21.30
CA SER A 34 -30.44 -34.12 21.23
C SER A 34 -29.96 -34.76 19.92
N TYR A 35 -30.79 -35.56 19.26
CA TYR A 35 -30.50 -36.13 17.95
C TYR A 35 -30.49 -35.07 16.83
N HIS A 36 -31.36 -34.06 16.91
CA HIS A 36 -31.42 -32.96 15.94
C HIS A 36 -30.42 -31.85 16.25
N THR A 37 -30.00 -31.68 17.50
CA THR A 37 -29.03 -30.63 17.89
C THR A 37 -27.58 -31.07 17.78
N ASN A 38 -27.30 -32.38 17.85
CA ASN A 38 -25.93 -32.93 17.82
C ASN A 38 -25.53 -33.58 16.49
N ARG A 39 -26.46 -33.71 15.53
CA ARG A 39 -26.10 -34.07 14.16
C ARG A 39 -25.73 -32.81 13.37
N VAL A 40 -24.62 -32.89 12.66
CA VAL A 40 -24.34 -32.01 11.50
C VAL A 40 -25.57 -32.09 10.60
N GLY A 41 -26.09 -30.95 10.14
CA GLY A 41 -27.33 -30.82 9.35
C GLY A 41 -27.33 -31.59 8.02
N ASP A 42 -28.02 -31.07 7.01
CA ASP A 42 -27.92 -31.63 5.66
C ASP A 42 -26.42 -31.73 5.29
N PRO A 43 -25.89 -32.86 4.81
CA PRO A 43 -24.51 -32.95 4.35
C PRO A 43 -24.10 -31.83 3.38
N MET A 44 -25.07 -31.24 2.67
CA MET A 44 -24.87 -30.06 1.82
C MET A 44 -24.54 -28.78 2.60
N ASP A 45 -24.88 -28.67 3.88
CA ASP A 45 -24.58 -27.50 4.72
C ASP A 45 -23.07 -27.31 4.90
N LEU A 46 -22.29 -28.39 4.97
CA LEU A 46 -20.83 -28.29 5.05
C LEU A 46 -20.25 -27.72 3.75
N VAL A 47 -20.80 -28.12 2.61
CA VAL A 47 -20.41 -27.60 1.28
C VAL A 47 -20.82 -26.14 1.14
N ALA A 48 -22.03 -25.78 1.57
CA ALA A 48 -22.52 -24.41 1.58
C ALA A 48 -21.66 -23.51 2.48
N LEU A 49 -21.28 -23.99 3.66
CA LEU A 49 -20.36 -23.30 4.56
C LEU A 49 -18.99 -23.10 3.90
N ALA A 50 -18.41 -24.13 3.27
CA ALA A 50 -17.13 -24.01 2.57
C ALA A 50 -17.19 -22.96 1.43
N GLN A 51 -18.29 -22.92 0.66
CA GLN A 51 -18.51 -21.88 -0.36
C GLN A 51 -18.62 -20.48 0.24
N GLN A 52 -19.29 -20.35 1.39
CA GLN A 52 -19.41 -19.07 2.10
C GLN A 52 -18.06 -18.58 2.61
N VAL A 53 -17.25 -19.47 3.19
CA VAL A 53 -15.89 -19.17 3.65
C VAL A 53 -15.01 -18.73 2.48
N GLN A 54 -15.04 -19.46 1.37
CA GLN A 54 -14.28 -19.09 0.17
C GLN A 54 -14.68 -17.70 -0.35
N LYS A 55 -15.98 -17.40 -0.45
CA LYS A 55 -16.46 -16.06 -0.83
C LYS A 55 -15.99 -14.99 0.15
N GLY A 56 -16.00 -15.28 1.45
CA GLY A 56 -15.49 -14.38 2.48
C GLY A 56 -14.02 -14.03 2.25
N ASP A 57 -13.19 -15.03 1.98
CA ASP A 57 -11.76 -14.84 1.69
C ASP A 57 -11.53 -14.03 0.41
N GLU A 58 -12.34 -14.26 -0.63
CA GLU A 58 -12.31 -13.46 -1.87
C GLU A 58 -12.63 -11.99 -1.59
N PHE A 59 -13.66 -11.70 -0.77
CA PHE A 59 -14.00 -10.32 -0.40
C PHE A 59 -12.91 -9.65 0.45
N VAL A 60 -12.35 -10.36 1.42
CA VAL A 60 -11.25 -9.83 2.25
C VAL A 60 -10.05 -9.48 1.37
N ARG A 61 -9.68 -10.38 0.45
CA ARG A 61 -8.59 -10.16 -0.50
C ARG A 61 -8.86 -8.95 -1.40
N ALA A 62 -10.04 -8.89 -2.03
CA ALA A 62 -10.41 -7.79 -2.90
C ALA A 62 -10.39 -6.44 -2.17
N ASN A 63 -10.94 -6.39 -0.95
CA ASN A 63 -10.95 -5.19 -0.12
C ASN A 63 -9.53 -4.74 0.27
N ALA A 64 -8.68 -5.69 0.67
CA ALA A 64 -7.28 -5.41 0.97
C ALA A 64 -6.53 -4.86 -0.26
N CYS A 65 -6.67 -5.50 -1.42
CA CYS A 65 -6.07 -5.04 -2.68
C CYS A 65 -6.53 -3.62 -3.03
N ASN A 66 -7.83 -3.33 -2.93
CA ASN A 66 -8.35 -2.00 -3.24
C ASN A 66 -7.75 -0.92 -2.33
N LYS A 67 -7.66 -1.19 -1.02
CA LYS A 67 -7.04 -0.26 -0.06
C LYS A 67 -5.55 -0.08 -0.34
N LEU A 68 -4.82 -1.15 -0.65
CA LEU A 68 -3.40 -1.09 -0.99
C LEU A 68 -3.16 -0.30 -2.28
N THR A 69 -4.04 -0.42 -3.28
CA THR A 69 -3.97 0.38 -4.52
C THR A 69 -4.09 1.88 -4.22
N VAL A 70 -5.03 2.28 -3.38
CA VAL A 70 -5.18 3.70 -2.96
C VAL A 70 -3.93 4.19 -2.25
N ILE A 71 -3.37 3.40 -1.33
CA ILE A 71 -2.14 3.75 -0.62
C ILE A 71 -0.96 3.90 -1.59
N ALA A 72 -0.83 2.97 -2.55
CA ALA A 72 0.24 3.03 -3.55
C ALA A 72 0.15 4.32 -4.39
N GLU A 73 -1.06 4.71 -4.79
CA GLU A 73 -1.27 5.95 -5.54
C GLU A 73 -0.91 7.19 -4.71
N GLN A 74 -1.30 7.21 -3.43
CA GLN A 74 -0.93 8.29 -2.52
C GLN A 74 0.59 8.41 -2.35
N ILE A 75 1.30 7.29 -2.20
CA ILE A 75 2.76 7.27 -2.09
C ILE A 75 3.39 7.85 -3.36
N ARG A 76 2.91 7.44 -4.54
CA ARG A 76 3.40 7.98 -5.82
C ARG A 76 3.19 9.48 -5.93
N TYR A 77 2.01 9.95 -5.56
CA TYR A 77 1.71 11.37 -5.54
C TYR A 77 2.67 12.14 -4.62
N LEU A 78 2.90 11.66 -3.40
CA LEU A 78 3.83 12.29 -2.45
C LEU A 78 5.28 12.28 -2.96
N GLN A 79 5.73 11.20 -3.60
CA GLN A 79 7.05 11.12 -4.22
C GLN A 79 7.22 12.17 -5.32
N GLU A 80 6.19 12.35 -6.16
CA GLU A 80 6.23 13.35 -7.22
C GLU A 80 6.21 14.79 -6.68
N GLN A 81 5.43 15.05 -5.63
CA GLN A 81 5.48 16.34 -4.93
C GLN A 81 6.88 16.60 -4.34
N ALA A 82 7.48 15.61 -3.69
CA ALA A 82 8.84 15.73 -3.16
C ALA A 82 9.87 16.00 -4.25
N ARG A 83 9.78 15.30 -5.39
CA ARG A 83 10.64 15.54 -6.57
C ARG A 83 10.53 16.98 -7.04
N LYS A 84 9.30 17.49 -7.20
CA LYS A 84 9.04 18.87 -7.64
C LYS A 84 9.64 19.89 -6.67
N VAL A 85 9.45 19.71 -5.36
CA VAL A 85 10.03 20.60 -4.34
C VAL A 85 11.55 20.64 -4.43
N LEU A 86 12.21 19.49 -4.63
CA LEU A 86 13.67 19.43 -4.78
C LEU A 86 14.16 20.11 -6.07
N GLU A 87 13.44 19.94 -7.18
CA GLU A 87 13.76 20.59 -8.45
C GLU A 87 13.58 22.11 -8.38
N ASP A 88 12.52 22.55 -7.70
CA ASP A 88 12.24 23.97 -7.47
C ASP A 88 13.33 24.59 -6.58
N ALA A 89 13.66 23.95 -5.46
CA ALA A 89 14.74 24.39 -4.57
C ALA A 89 16.10 24.44 -5.30
N LYS A 90 16.40 23.45 -6.15
CA LYS A 90 17.63 23.45 -6.96
C LYS A 90 17.66 24.60 -7.96
N ARG A 91 16.55 24.83 -8.65
CA ARG A 91 16.42 25.92 -9.63
C ARG A 91 16.57 27.27 -8.94
N ASP A 92 15.91 27.46 -7.80
CA ASP A 92 15.99 28.69 -7.04
C ASP A 92 17.43 28.93 -6.54
N ALA A 93 18.09 27.89 -6.02
CA ALA A 93 19.50 27.97 -5.65
C ALA A 93 20.39 28.35 -6.84
N ASP A 94 20.21 27.70 -8.00
CA ASP A 94 20.94 28.02 -9.24
C ASP A 94 20.73 29.48 -9.68
N LEU A 95 19.50 29.98 -9.62
CA LEU A 95 19.14 31.35 -9.96
C LEU A 95 19.65 32.37 -8.92
N HIS A 96 19.73 31.99 -7.65
CA HIS A 96 20.30 32.84 -6.61
C HIS A 96 21.81 33.01 -6.78
N HIS A 97 22.52 31.95 -7.17
CA HIS A 97 23.98 31.95 -7.34
C HIS A 97 24.47 32.46 -8.71
N ALA A 98 23.60 32.57 -9.72
CA ALA A 98 23.99 33.07 -11.03
C ALA A 98 24.52 34.51 -10.97
N ALA A 99 25.56 34.79 -11.77
CA ALA A 99 26.23 36.09 -11.78
C ALA A 99 25.27 37.21 -12.20
N CYS A 100 25.38 38.37 -11.55
CA CYS A 100 24.51 39.50 -11.83
C CYS A 100 25.28 40.82 -11.67
N ASN A 101 25.29 41.63 -12.72
CA ASN A 101 25.92 42.96 -12.71
C ASN A 101 24.90 44.07 -12.36
N VAL A 102 23.68 43.70 -12.00
CA VAL A 102 22.58 44.63 -11.71
C VAL A 102 21.93 44.27 -10.38
N VAL A 103 21.31 45.26 -9.72
CA VAL A 103 20.53 45.01 -8.49
C VAL A 103 19.17 44.41 -8.88
N LYS A 104 18.85 43.23 -8.35
CA LYS A 104 17.54 42.58 -8.52
C LYS A 104 16.49 43.35 -7.73
N LYS A 105 15.52 43.95 -8.42
CA LYS A 105 14.37 44.66 -7.83
C LYS A 105 13.12 43.80 -8.02
N PRO A 106 12.31 43.59 -6.96
CA PRO A 106 11.03 42.88 -7.08
C PRO A 106 10.13 43.51 -8.15
N GLY A 107 9.39 42.69 -8.89
CA GLY A 107 8.48 43.14 -9.95
C GLY A 107 9.13 43.32 -11.33
N ASN A 108 10.46 43.29 -11.43
CA ASN A 108 11.16 43.34 -12.71
C ASN A 108 11.42 41.94 -13.28
N MET A 109 11.31 41.82 -14.60
CA MET A 109 11.66 40.60 -15.33
C MET A 109 13.16 40.60 -15.65
N TYR A 110 13.83 39.51 -15.31
CA TYR A 110 15.25 39.29 -15.61
C TYR A 110 15.39 38.01 -16.44
N TYR A 111 16.24 38.07 -17.46
CA TYR A 111 16.49 36.97 -18.39
C TYR A 111 17.82 36.31 -18.04
N LEU A 112 17.84 34.98 -17.96
CA LEU A 112 19.05 34.19 -17.70
C LEU A 112 19.67 33.77 -19.03
N TYR A 113 20.95 34.11 -19.23
CA TYR A 113 21.72 33.72 -20.39
C TYR A 113 22.91 32.85 -20.00
N VAL A 114 23.44 32.12 -20.97
CA VAL A 114 24.65 31.31 -20.84
C VAL A 114 25.67 31.83 -21.85
N ARG A 115 26.88 32.18 -21.38
CA ARG A 115 27.99 32.54 -22.28
C ARG A 115 28.58 31.30 -22.92
N GLU A 116 29.38 31.48 -23.97
CA GLU A 116 30.17 30.39 -24.58
C GLU A 116 31.11 29.70 -23.57
N SER A 117 31.56 30.43 -22.53
CA SER A 117 32.33 29.87 -21.41
C SER A 117 31.53 28.97 -20.46
N GLY A 118 30.22 28.82 -20.67
CA GLY A 118 29.30 28.10 -19.78
C GLY A 118 28.81 28.91 -18.58
N GLN A 119 29.27 30.16 -18.40
CA GLN A 119 28.86 30.99 -17.27
C GLN A 119 27.41 31.48 -17.44
N ARG A 120 26.59 31.22 -16.42
CA ARG A 120 25.20 31.72 -16.31
C ARG A 120 25.17 33.13 -15.72
N TYR A 121 24.45 34.05 -16.35
CA TYR A 121 24.30 35.42 -15.87
C TYR A 121 22.92 36.02 -16.18
N PHE A 122 22.48 36.97 -15.35
CA PHE A 122 21.24 37.72 -15.59
C PHE A 122 21.45 38.97 -16.44
N SER A 123 20.47 39.27 -17.27
CA SER A 123 20.33 40.51 -18.03
C SER A 123 18.91 41.06 -17.93
N ILE A 124 18.77 42.39 -18.03
CA ILE A 124 17.48 43.07 -18.13
C ILE A 124 16.98 43.08 -19.58
N LEU A 125 17.88 42.89 -20.54
CA LEU A 125 17.55 42.87 -21.96
C LEU A 125 16.80 41.58 -22.31
N SER A 126 15.63 41.77 -22.91
CA SER A 126 14.82 40.70 -23.50
C SER A 126 15.54 40.10 -24.72
N PRO A 127 15.37 38.79 -25.00
CA PRO A 127 15.87 38.16 -26.22
C PRO A 127 15.10 38.55 -27.50
N LYS A 128 14.00 39.31 -27.36
CA LYS A 128 13.28 39.99 -28.44
C LYS A 128 13.53 41.48 -28.39
#